data_AF-A0A817CKJ3-F1
#
_entry.id   AF-A0A817CKJ3-F1
#
_cell.length_a   1.000
_cell.length_b   1.000
_cell.length_c   1.000
_cell.angle_alpha   90.00
_cell.angle_beta   90.00
_cell.angle_gamma   90.00
#
_symmetry.space_group_name_H-M   'P 1'
#
loop_
_entity.id
_entity.type
_entity.pdbx_description
1 polymer ?
#
loop_
_entity_poly.entity_id
_entity_poly.type
_entity_poly.pdbx_seq_one_letter_code
_entity_poly.pdbx_strand_id
1 'polypeptide(L)'
;MRLSIVLLKQVSQFRFSNYIPTRRIPGNVLLGKHRVRRTLSLGEKRDMQQRVEIELENMAYLGRPYLTEEEDNLYQQDPIRKEREEKALALKRRQEEIPEHIYLKRDLLDRVSWHKKWE
;
A
#
# COMPACT_ATOMS: atom_id res chain seq x y z
N MET A 1 2.14 1.48 21.12
CA MET A 1 2.71 2.25 20.00
C MET A 1 4.23 2.40 20.14
N ARG A 2 5.02 1.38 19.79
CA ARG A 2 6.51 1.43 19.83
C ARG A 2 7.15 0.54 18.76
N LEU A 3 6.74 0.69 17.49
CA LEU A 3 7.34 -0.05 16.35
C LEU A 3 7.74 0.85 15.17
N SER A 4 7.86 2.16 15.36
CA SER A 4 8.14 3.09 14.25
C SER A 4 9.58 3.64 14.20
N ILE A 5 10.39 3.48 15.24
CA ILE A 5 11.72 4.14 15.30
C ILE A 5 12.87 3.23 14.80
N VAL A 6 12.70 1.91 14.86
CA VAL A 6 13.79 0.96 14.52
C VAL A 6 13.97 0.81 13.00
N LEU A 7 12.88 0.86 12.22
CA LEU A 7 12.93 0.71 10.76
C LEU A 7 13.51 1.93 10.02
N LEU A 8 13.38 3.14 10.59
CA LEU A 8 13.91 4.37 9.98
C LEU A 8 15.44 4.48 10.05
N LYS A 9 16.10 3.79 10.99
CA LYS A 9 17.57 3.81 11.13
C LYS A 9 18.31 2.89 10.16
N GLN A 10 17.67 1.83 9.66
CA GLN A 10 18.30 0.93 8.68
C GLN A 10 18.29 1.50 7.26
N VAL A 11 17.25 2.25 6.89
CA VAL A 11 17.15 2.84 5.53
C VAL A 11 18.04 4.09 5.40
N SER A 12 18.32 4.81 6.49
CA SER A 12 19.15 6.03 6.45
C SER A 12 20.66 5.76 6.35
N GLN A 13 21.14 4.59 6.78
CA GLN A 13 22.56 4.24 6.68
C GLN A 13 23.02 3.87 5.26
N PHE A 14 22.11 3.45 4.38
CA PHE A 14 22.46 3.09 2.99
C PHE A 14 22.54 4.29 2.02
N ARG A 15 22.16 5.49 2.46
CA ARG A 15 22.20 6.71 1.62
C ARG A 15 23.45 7.57 1.82
N PHE A 16 24.28 7.27 2.81
CA PHE A 16 25.60 7.86 2.99
C PHE A 16 26.62 6.70 2.82
N SER A 17 27.31 6.52 1.71
CA SER A 17 27.81 7.54 0.81
C SER A 17 28.31 6.91 -0.50
N ASN A 18 27.65 7.24 -1.61
CA ASN A 18 28.13 6.95 -2.96
C ASN A 18 29.42 7.72 -3.32
N TYR A 19 29.89 8.55 -2.41
CA TYR A 19 31.14 9.31 -2.46
C TYR A 19 32.14 8.83 -1.40
N ILE A 20 31.97 7.63 -0.81
CA ILE A 20 33.00 7.05 0.06
C ILE A 20 34.20 6.78 -0.86
N PRO A 21 35.36 7.40 -0.62
CA PRO A 21 36.54 7.14 -1.42
C PRO A 21 36.98 5.71 -1.17
N THR A 22 36.51 4.77 -2.00
CA THR A 22 37.07 3.43 -2.10
C THR A 22 38.45 3.54 -2.75
N ARG A 23 39.43 4.02 -1.97
CA ARG A 23 40.88 4.25 -2.19
C ARG A 23 41.39 4.78 -3.57
N ARG A 24 40.70 4.64 -4.72
CA ARG A 24 41.19 4.92 -6.09
C ARG A 24 40.11 5.21 -7.16
N ILE A 25 38.82 5.27 -6.84
CA ILE A 25 37.75 5.50 -7.84
C ILE A 25 37.35 6.98 -7.82
N PRO A 26 37.46 7.71 -8.93
CA PRO A 26 37.12 9.13 -8.98
C PRO A 26 35.60 9.31 -8.98
N GLY A 27 35.10 10.25 -8.16
CA GLY A 27 33.70 10.67 -8.20
C GLY A 27 32.71 9.67 -7.60
N ASN A 28 31.54 9.53 -8.23
CA ASN A 28 30.45 8.69 -7.74
C ASN A 28 30.72 7.21 -8.02
N VAL A 29 30.69 6.39 -6.98
CA VAL A 29 31.02 4.96 -7.02
C VAL A 29 30.09 4.14 -7.93
N LEU A 30 28.83 4.57 -8.08
CA LEU A 30 27.79 3.85 -8.83
C LEU A 30 27.61 4.36 -10.27
N LEU A 31 28.11 5.56 -10.59
CA LEU A 31 27.78 6.29 -11.81
C LEU A 31 29.05 6.77 -12.54
N GLY A 32 28.95 7.05 -13.84
CA GLY A 32 30.06 7.56 -14.65
C GLY A 32 30.96 6.46 -15.24
N LYS A 33 32.11 6.88 -15.82
CA LYS A 33 33.04 6.00 -16.55
C LYS A 33 33.75 5.00 -15.64
N HIS A 34 34.19 5.44 -14.47
CA HIS A 34 34.92 4.62 -13.50
C HIS A 34 34.00 4.34 -12.30
N ARG A 35 33.45 3.13 -12.24
CA ARG A 35 32.48 2.69 -11.23
C ARG A 35 32.91 1.39 -10.56
N VAL A 36 32.41 1.11 -9.35
CA VAL A 36 32.61 -0.19 -8.71
C VAL A 36 31.76 -1.24 -9.42
N ARG A 37 32.38 -2.36 -9.79
CA ARG A 37 31.66 -3.53 -10.29
C ARG A 37 30.84 -4.13 -9.13
N ARG A 38 29.51 -4.06 -9.21
CA ARG A 38 28.64 -4.81 -8.30
C ARG A 38 28.68 -6.29 -8.67
N THR A 39 29.05 -7.14 -7.71
CA THR A 39 28.93 -8.60 -7.85
C THR A 39 27.55 -9.03 -7.37
N LEU A 40 26.93 -9.96 -8.08
CA LEU A 40 25.66 -10.55 -7.66
C LEU A 40 25.95 -11.65 -6.62
N SER A 41 25.32 -11.53 -5.46
CA SER A 41 25.35 -12.56 -4.42
C SER A 41 24.52 -13.77 -4.84
N LEU A 42 24.75 -14.92 -4.20
CA LEU A 42 23.93 -16.12 -4.41
C LEU A 42 22.49 -15.93 -3.92
N GLY A 43 22.28 -15.11 -2.88
CA GLY A 43 20.94 -14.77 -2.38
C GLY A 43 20.12 -14.05 -3.44
N GLU A 44 20.66 -12.97 -4.02
CA GLU A 44 19.98 -12.20 -5.07
C GLU A 44 19.63 -13.06 -6.30
N LYS A 45 20.46 -14.06 -6.63
CA LYS A 45 20.17 -15.00 -7.71
C LYS A 45 18.99 -15.92 -7.37
N ARG A 46 18.94 -16.44 -6.15
CA ARG A 46 17.83 -17.29 -5.67
C ARG A 46 16.53 -16.50 -5.59
N ASP A 47 16.58 -15.27 -5.06
CA ASP A 47 15.42 -14.39 -4.98
C ASP A 47 14.85 -14.07 -6.37
N MET A 48 15.73 -13.80 -7.34
CA MET A 48 15.31 -13.59 -8.72
C MET A 48 14.66 -14.86 -9.29
N GLN A 49 15.27 -16.03 -9.08
CA GLN A 49 14.72 -17.29 -9.57
C GLN A 49 13.31 -17.55 -9.01
N GLN A 50 13.11 -17.36 -7.71
CA GLN A 50 11.80 -17.52 -7.07
C GLN A 50 10.75 -16.57 -7.67
N ARG A 51 11.13 -15.31 -7.96
CA ARG A 51 10.21 -14.36 -8.61
C ARG A 51 9.83 -14.80 -10.02
N VAL A 52 10.79 -15.29 -10.79
CA VAL A 52 10.53 -15.83 -12.14
C VAL A 52 9.61 -17.03 -12.08
N GLU A 53 9.79 -17.93 -11.10
CA GLU A 53 8.92 -19.09 -10.88
C GLU A 53 7.47 -18.64 -10.57
N ILE A 54 7.30 -17.65 -9.70
CA ILE A 54 5.99 -17.05 -9.39
C ILE A 54 5.37 -16.40 -10.63
N GLU A 55 6.15 -15.67 -11.43
CA GLU A 55 5.66 -15.04 -12.66
C GLU A 55 5.18 -16.09 -13.68
N LEU A 56 5.91 -17.20 -13.83
CA LEU A 56 5.51 -18.30 -14.71
C LEU A 56 4.21 -18.95 -14.26
N GLU A 57 4.06 -19.18 -12.95
CA GLU A 57 2.83 -19.71 -12.37
C GLU A 57 1.65 -18.74 -12.61
N ASN A 58 1.85 -17.44 -12.36
CA ASN A 58 0.84 -16.42 -12.62
C ASN A 58 0.44 -16.36 -14.10
N MET A 59 1.40 -16.44 -15.02
CA MET A 59 1.12 -16.48 -16.46
C MET A 59 0.29 -17.71 -16.85
N ALA A 60 0.55 -18.86 -16.22
CA ALA A 60 -0.23 -20.08 -16.47
C ALA A 60 -1.70 -19.92 -16.02
N TYR A 61 -1.94 -19.29 -14.86
CA TYR A 61 -3.30 -19.03 -14.38
C TYR A 61 -4.02 -17.96 -15.21
N LEU A 62 -3.34 -16.86 -15.55
CA LEU A 62 -3.93 -15.74 -16.29
C LEU A 62 -4.13 -16.05 -17.78
N GLY A 63 -3.33 -16.96 -18.35
CA GLY A 63 -3.39 -17.30 -19.77
C GLY A 63 -4.62 -18.13 -20.18
N ARG A 64 -5.48 -18.52 -19.24
CA ARG A 64 -6.69 -19.33 -19.51
C ARG A 64 -7.93 -18.69 -18.88
N PRO A 65 -8.41 -17.56 -19.42
CA PRO A 65 -9.62 -16.93 -18.93
C PRO A 65 -10.84 -17.83 -19.13
N TYR A 66 -11.79 -17.75 -18.20
CA TYR A 66 -13.04 -18.51 -18.27
C TYR A 66 -14.01 -17.93 -19.30
N LEU A 67 -14.07 -16.61 -19.40
CA LEU A 67 -14.90 -15.88 -20.36
C LEU A 67 -14.06 -15.45 -21.55
N THR A 68 -14.70 -15.39 -22.70
CA THR A 68 -14.13 -14.68 -23.86
C THR A 68 -14.15 -13.17 -23.61
N GLU A 69 -13.30 -12.42 -24.33
CA GLU A 69 -13.26 -10.96 -24.19
C GLU A 69 -14.62 -10.31 -24.53
N GLU A 70 -15.38 -10.88 -25.48
CA GLU A 70 -16.71 -10.39 -25.86
C GLU A 70 -17.74 -10.59 -24.73
N GLU A 71 -17.72 -11.75 -24.07
CA GLU A 71 -18.59 -12.06 -22.93
C GLU A 71 -18.27 -11.18 -21.72
N ASP A 72 -16.99 -10.96 -21.42
CA ASP A 72 -16.58 -10.08 -20.32
C ASP A 72 -16.99 -8.63 -20.60
N ASN A 73 -16.84 -8.17 -21.85
CA ASN A 73 -17.30 -6.84 -22.25
C ASN A 73 -18.82 -6.68 -22.10
N LEU A 74 -19.60 -7.70 -22.46
CA LEU A 74 -21.05 -7.68 -22.28
C LEU A 74 -21.42 -7.60 -20.80
N TYR A 75 -20.75 -8.40 -19.95
CA TYR A 75 -20.95 -8.40 -18.50
C TYR A 75 -20.55 -7.07 -17.84
N GLN A 76 -19.46 -6.43 -18.29
CA GLN A 76 -19.06 -5.11 -17.81
C GLN A 76 -20.00 -3.99 -18.27
N GLN A 77 -20.64 -4.17 -19.42
CA GLN A 77 -21.60 -3.22 -19.95
C GLN A 77 -23.00 -3.35 -19.35
N ASP A 78 -23.24 -4.34 -18.47
CA ASP A 78 -24.54 -4.54 -17.82
C ASP A 78 -25.02 -3.24 -17.14
N PRO A 79 -26.01 -2.54 -17.73
CA PRO A 79 -26.41 -1.21 -17.28
C PRO A 79 -27.06 -1.28 -15.89
N ILE A 80 -27.72 -2.40 -15.59
CA ILE A 80 -28.36 -2.68 -14.31
C ILE A 80 -27.33 -2.70 -13.17
N ARG A 81 -26.14 -3.26 -13.42
CA ARG A 81 -25.09 -3.35 -12.41
C ARG A 81 -24.51 -1.97 -12.11
N LYS A 82 -24.16 -1.20 -13.16
CA LYS A 82 -23.66 0.17 -13.02
C LYS A 82 -24.64 1.06 -12.27
N GLU A 83 -25.92 1.01 -12.64
CA GLU A 83 -26.97 1.79 -11.98
C GLU A 83 -27.12 1.41 -10.49
N ARG A 84 -27.01 0.12 -10.13
CA ARG A 84 -27.01 -0.33 -8.73
C ARG A 84 -25.81 0.19 -7.95
N GLU A 85 -24.62 0.14 -8.54
CA GLU A 85 -23.39 0.63 -7.92
C GLU A 85 -23.46 2.15 -7.70
N GLU A 86 -23.95 2.91 -8.68
CA GLU A 86 -24.17 4.35 -8.57
C GLU A 86 -25.20 4.71 -7.51
N LYS A 87 -26.35 4.02 -7.48
CA LYS A 87 -27.37 4.21 -6.43
C LYS A 87 -26.84 3.88 -5.05
N ALA A 88 -26.07 2.81 -4.91
CA ALA A 88 -25.44 2.44 -3.64
C ALA A 88 -24.43 3.50 -3.18
N LEU A 89 -23.63 4.04 -4.11
CA LEU A 89 -22.70 5.13 -3.82
C LEU A 89 -23.42 6.42 -3.41
N ALA A 90 -24.51 6.79 -4.12
CA ALA A 90 -25.32 7.94 -3.79
C ALA A 90 -25.97 7.80 -2.41
N LEU A 91 -26.44 6.60 -2.05
CA LEU A 91 -27.00 6.30 -0.75
C LEU A 91 -25.96 6.39 0.37
N LYS A 92 -24.74 5.91 0.14
CA LYS A 92 -23.62 6.07 1.08
C LYS A 92 -23.26 7.53 1.30
N ARG A 93 -23.13 8.33 0.24
CA ARG A 93 -22.86 9.77 0.36
C ARG A 93 -23.94 10.47 1.17
N ARG A 94 -25.21 10.16 0.89
CA ARG A 94 -26.33 10.70 1.65
C ARG A 94 -26.28 10.28 3.13
N GLN A 95 -25.84 9.05 3.43
CA GLN A 95 -25.66 8.60 4.81
C GLN A 95 -24.53 9.35 5.52
N GLU A 96 -23.44 9.64 4.83
CA GLU A 96 -22.30 10.41 5.37
C GLU A 96 -22.65 11.89 5.62
N GLU A 97 -23.55 12.46 4.81
CA GLU A 97 -24.06 13.82 5.01
C GLU A 97 -24.98 13.95 6.23
N ILE A 98 -25.58 12.85 6.69
CA ILE A 98 -26.45 12.86 7.88
C ILE A 98 -25.55 12.96 9.12
N PRO A 99 -25.68 14.03 9.92
CA PRO A 99 -24.89 14.15 11.14
C PRO A 99 -25.22 13.00 12.10
N GLU A 100 -24.20 12.56 12.86
CA GLU A 100 -24.37 11.50 13.84
C GLU A 100 -25.42 11.86 14.89
N HIS A 101 -26.14 10.84 15.38
CA HIS A 101 -27.11 11.03 16.45
C HIS A 101 -26.41 11.50 17.73
N ILE A 102 -26.93 12.58 18.32
CA ILE A 102 -26.49 13.07 19.63
C ILE A 102 -27.19 12.23 20.71
N TYR A 103 -26.43 11.61 21.60
CA TYR A 103 -26.96 10.77 22.67
C TYR A 103 -27.06 11.54 23.98
N LEU A 104 -28.27 11.68 24.50
CA LEU A 104 -28.56 12.49 25.70
C LEU A 104 -27.73 12.09 26.93
N LYS A 105 -27.52 10.78 27.16
CA LYS A 105 -26.72 10.31 28.29
C LYS A 105 -25.22 10.64 28.13
N ARG A 106 -24.64 10.26 26.99
CA ARG A 106 -23.19 10.36 26.72
C ARG A 106 -22.74 11.79 26.48
N ASP A 107 -23.47 12.54 25.66
CA ASP A 107 -22.99 13.82 25.14
C ASP A 107 -23.42 15.01 26.01
N LEU A 108 -24.55 14.88 26.71
CA LEU A 108 -25.17 15.97 27.49
C LEU A 108 -25.15 15.72 29.00
N LEU A 109 -25.69 14.60 29.49
CA LEU A 109 -25.87 14.35 30.93
C LEU A 109 -24.55 14.04 31.67
N ASP A 110 -23.61 13.34 31.04
CA ASP A 110 -22.30 13.10 31.65
C ASP A 110 -21.57 14.41 31.96
N ARG A 111 -21.75 15.45 31.12
CA ARG A 111 -21.25 16.81 31.37
C ARG A 111 -21.93 17.56 32.51
N VAL A 112 -23.05 17.07 33.04
CA VAL A 112 -23.69 17.67 34.23
C VAL A 112 -23.20 16.97 35.50
N SER A 113 -22.85 15.69 35.39
CA SER A 113 -22.41 14.86 36.52
C SER A 113 -21.06 15.24 37.13
N TRP A 114 -20.20 15.98 36.41
CA TRP A 114 -18.88 16.40 36.90
C TRP A 114 -18.90 17.32 38.12
N HIS A 115 -19.99 18.05 38.35
CA HIS A 115 -20.15 18.93 39.51
C HIS A 115 -20.71 18.24 40.75
N LYS A 116 -20.99 16.93 40.68
CA LYS A 116 -21.59 16.20 41.79
C LYS A 116 -20.58 16.07 42.93
N LYS A 117 -20.89 16.70 44.06
CA LYS A 117 -20.14 16.56 45.32
C LYS A 117 -20.83 15.49 46.18
N TRP A 118 -20.03 14.74 46.94
CA TRP A 118 -20.53 13.81 47.94
C TRP A 118 -20.76 14.58 49.25
N GLU A 119 -21.87 14.28 49.95
CA GLU A 119 -22.14 14.70 51.33
C GLU A 119 -21.59 13.64 52.30
#